data_AF-A0A1Y2MAS4-F1
#
_entry.id   AF-A0A1Y2MAS4-F1
#
_cell.length_a   1.000
_cell.length_b   1.000
_cell.length_c   1.000
_cell.angle_alpha   90.00
_cell.angle_beta   90.00
_cell.angle_gamma   90.00
#
_symmetry.space_group_name_H-M   'P 1'
#
loop_
_entity.id
_entity.type
_entity.pdbx_description
1 polymer ?
#
loop_
_entity_poly.entity_id
_entity_poly.type
_entity_poly.pdbx_seq_one_letter_code
_entity_poly.pdbx_strand_id
1 'polypeptide(L)'
;MDDHRDLFEYTSGRWIYNEDVRLAERRLSFNVNELKKAAAKSVKKSESDVVSLRKLAEGGFNRIFEVTMRDGTCVLARLPYPSTLPRRLAVASEVATIDFVRAHGIPTPRVFGYAFNENPVGSECILMEKLCGQPIGDNWYNLSEQQRLQVLHDIVKLESKLFSIQLPASGSIYYTRDLDRSTPKVDVLGLDGQFCVGPYTGLRWWYGKRAELKLDRWPHIDTVRVLRAPAEKELSWIREYAQPRDPESVSFTPPHLPVDLDSLDEAQRAQAHEQFRRRQVHFFYLGFTQRFNQRHWRALEQEPDLLRGRIFDHAGEPWDGLNTTLQHDLVQIARNWEKIAPRNHNGAARPCPVSFTQKETDQIEALAKSHRDADGDVEQINEFLGIASDGWTPNERFESAKDKSAEIREQALASANDDPWLREMSGRHWPFDDYDEDE
;
A
#
# COMPACT_ATOMS: atom_id res chain seq x y z
N MET A 1 34.38 14.83 0.02
CA MET A 1 33.74 13.65 0.62
C MET A 1 32.88 14.20 1.76
N ASP A 2 31.56 14.23 1.69
CA ASP A 2 30.67 13.47 0.81
C ASP A 2 29.31 14.19 0.66
N ASP A 3 29.25 15.19 -0.23
CA ASP A 3 28.15 16.16 -0.39
C ASP A 3 27.03 15.67 -1.34
N HIS A 4 27.01 14.36 -1.65
CA HIS A 4 26.08 13.77 -2.62
C HIS A 4 25.31 12.56 -2.08
N ARG A 5 25.59 12.07 -0.86
CA ARG A 5 24.81 10.97 -0.24
C ARG A 5 23.33 11.27 -0.18
N ASP A 6 22.94 12.48 0.20
CA ASP A 6 21.53 12.92 0.30
C ASP A 6 20.74 12.80 -1.02
N LEU A 7 21.42 12.71 -2.17
CA LEU A 7 20.79 12.49 -3.47
C LEU A 7 20.42 11.00 -3.67
N PHE A 8 21.24 10.08 -3.17
CA PHE A 8 21.16 8.65 -3.44
C PHE A 8 20.54 7.83 -2.30
N GLU A 9 20.62 8.34 -1.06
CA GLU A 9 20.12 7.70 0.15
C GLU A 9 18.81 8.36 0.65
N TYR A 10 18.00 7.59 1.38
CA TYR A 10 16.81 8.08 2.06
C TYR A 10 17.20 8.76 3.38
N THR A 11 16.65 9.94 3.66
CA THR A 11 17.05 10.77 4.81
C THR A 11 15.88 11.39 5.57
N SER A 12 14.64 11.30 5.06
CA SER A 12 13.46 11.93 5.70
C SER A 12 12.98 11.25 7.00
N GLY A 13 13.47 10.05 7.33
CA GLY A 13 13.13 9.34 8.55
C GLY A 13 13.80 7.97 8.59
N ARG A 14 13.45 7.17 9.61
CA ARG A 14 14.08 5.90 9.96
C ARG A 14 13.01 4.85 10.32
N TRP A 15 13.38 3.58 10.29
CA TRP A 15 12.49 2.47 10.65
C TRP A 15 12.96 1.81 11.93
N ILE A 16 12.07 1.55 12.89
CA ILE A 16 12.50 0.97 14.18
C ILE A 16 12.88 -0.51 14.11
N TYR A 17 12.52 -1.20 13.04
CA TYR A 17 12.90 -2.57 12.65
C TYR A 17 13.12 -2.65 11.12
N ASN A 18 13.88 -3.64 10.65
CA ASN A 18 14.26 -3.89 9.26
C ASN A 18 14.82 -2.66 8.52
N GLU A 19 15.50 -1.77 9.25
CA GLU A 19 15.95 -0.47 8.73
C GLU A 19 16.86 -0.60 7.51
N ASP A 20 17.87 -1.46 7.58
CA ASP A 20 18.83 -1.65 6.48
C ASP A 20 18.13 -2.15 5.20
N VAL A 21 17.10 -2.99 5.32
CA VAL A 21 16.27 -3.46 4.19
C VAL A 21 15.48 -2.28 3.61
N ARG A 22 14.76 -1.54 4.47
CA ARG A 22 13.94 -0.38 4.05
C ARG A 22 14.77 0.73 3.41
N LEU A 23 16.00 0.95 3.88
CA LEU A 23 16.96 1.88 3.29
C LEU A 23 17.49 1.35 1.94
N ALA A 24 17.86 0.07 1.85
CA ALA A 24 18.36 -0.54 0.62
C ALA A 24 17.30 -0.51 -0.52
N GLU A 25 16.04 -0.80 -0.22
CA GLU A 25 14.90 -0.69 -1.16
C GLU A 25 14.74 0.71 -1.77
N ARG A 26 15.03 1.74 -0.96
CA ARG A 26 14.85 3.16 -1.30
C ARG A 26 16.15 3.77 -1.82
N ARG A 27 17.28 3.05 -1.78
CA ARG A 27 18.54 3.50 -2.34
C ARG A 27 18.46 3.55 -3.86
N LEU A 28 18.74 4.72 -4.44
CA LEU A 28 18.63 4.95 -5.87
C LEU A 28 19.86 5.69 -6.38
N SER A 29 20.70 4.99 -7.14
CA SER A 29 21.83 5.59 -7.87
C SER A 29 21.38 6.04 -9.26
N PHE A 30 21.74 7.26 -9.66
CA PHE A 30 21.41 7.83 -10.96
C PHE A 30 22.48 8.85 -11.39
N ASN A 31 22.54 9.15 -12.69
CA ASN A 31 23.48 10.12 -13.25
C ASN A 31 22.97 11.55 -13.06
N VAL A 32 23.53 12.24 -12.07
CA VAL A 32 23.21 13.63 -11.71
C VAL A 32 23.37 14.62 -12.88
N ASN A 33 24.39 14.44 -13.72
CA ASN A 33 24.64 15.36 -14.84
C ASN A 33 23.63 15.13 -15.98
N GLU A 34 23.33 13.87 -16.30
CA GLU A 34 22.29 13.55 -17.28
C GLU A 34 20.89 13.98 -16.79
N LEU A 35 20.61 13.93 -15.48
CA LEU A 35 19.37 14.50 -14.93
C LEU A 35 19.29 16.01 -15.15
N LYS A 36 20.37 16.76 -14.89
CA LYS A 36 20.44 18.21 -15.15
C LYS A 36 20.26 18.53 -16.63
N LYS A 37 20.91 17.80 -17.53
CA LYS A 37 20.75 17.91 -18.99
C LYS A 37 19.31 17.65 -19.42
N ALA A 38 18.70 16.59 -18.91
CA ALA A 38 17.31 16.24 -19.22
C ALA A 38 16.34 17.33 -18.76
N ALA A 39 16.51 17.84 -17.53
CA ALA A 39 15.72 18.94 -16.99
C ALA A 39 15.88 20.25 -17.77
N ALA A 40 17.10 20.63 -18.15
CA ALA A 40 17.33 21.82 -18.99
C ALA A 40 16.69 21.67 -20.37
N LYS A 41 16.89 20.51 -21.01
CA LYS A 41 16.34 20.20 -22.33
C LYS A 41 14.81 20.20 -22.34
N SER A 42 14.15 19.71 -21.28
CA SER A 42 12.68 19.65 -21.20
C SER A 42 12.03 21.05 -21.22
N VAL A 43 12.73 22.08 -20.72
CA VAL A 43 12.33 23.49 -20.81
C VAL A 43 13.06 24.29 -21.90
N LYS A 44 13.67 23.60 -22.87
CA LYS A 44 14.38 24.16 -24.04
C LYS A 44 15.56 25.08 -23.68
N LYS A 45 16.33 24.72 -22.65
CA LYS A 45 17.51 25.45 -22.15
C LYS A 45 18.80 24.63 -22.26
N SER A 46 19.93 25.30 -22.07
CA SER A 46 21.25 24.67 -22.02
C SER A 46 21.53 24.10 -20.62
N GLU A 47 22.36 23.06 -20.54
CA GLU A 47 22.89 22.56 -19.26
C GLU A 47 23.63 23.67 -18.49
N SER A 48 24.28 24.61 -19.19
CA SER A 48 24.96 25.78 -18.62
C SER A 48 24.02 26.78 -17.92
N ASP A 49 22.71 26.64 -18.12
CA ASP A 49 21.69 27.45 -17.48
C ASP A 49 21.24 26.85 -16.15
N VAL A 50 21.59 25.60 -15.83
CA VAL A 50 21.29 24.98 -14.53
C VAL A 50 22.18 25.61 -13.46
N VAL A 51 21.55 26.25 -12.48
CA VAL A 51 22.24 26.88 -11.33
C VAL A 51 22.29 25.93 -10.14
N SER A 52 21.23 25.16 -9.89
CA SER A 52 21.19 24.21 -8.78
C SER A 52 20.35 22.97 -9.07
N LEU A 53 20.68 21.90 -8.36
CA LEU A 53 19.89 20.69 -8.17
C LEU A 53 19.85 20.45 -6.66
N ARG A 54 18.67 20.25 -6.07
CA ARG A 54 18.53 19.87 -4.66
C ARG A 54 17.42 18.83 -4.48
N LYS A 55 17.55 17.95 -3.49
CA LYS A 55 16.42 17.14 -3.02
C LYS A 55 15.40 18.12 -2.40
N LEU A 56 14.19 18.14 -2.93
CA LEU A 56 13.09 19.01 -2.47
C LEU A 56 12.25 18.28 -1.42
N ALA A 57 11.94 17.00 -1.68
CA ALA A 57 11.18 16.12 -0.82
C ALA A 57 11.44 14.66 -1.21
N GLU A 58 11.07 13.73 -0.35
CA GLU A 58 10.94 12.32 -0.67
C GLU A 58 9.79 11.72 0.15
N GLY A 59 9.22 10.62 -0.34
CA GLY A 59 8.09 9.93 0.31
C GLY A 59 8.25 8.42 0.24
N GLY A 60 7.15 7.66 0.30
CA GLY A 60 7.18 6.19 0.24
C GLY A 60 7.60 5.60 -1.11
N PHE A 61 7.30 6.30 -2.22
CA PHE A 61 7.48 5.76 -3.58
C PHE A 61 8.46 6.53 -4.47
N ASN A 62 8.77 7.79 -4.14
CA ASN A 62 9.52 8.69 -5.02
C ASN A 62 10.44 9.63 -4.23
N ARG A 63 11.59 9.98 -4.83
CA ARG A 63 12.29 11.23 -4.54
C ARG A 63 11.85 12.32 -5.49
N ILE A 64 11.88 13.56 -5.00
CA ILE A 64 11.54 14.76 -5.75
C ILE A 64 12.73 15.72 -5.65
N PHE A 65 13.33 16.05 -6.79
CA PHE A 65 14.38 17.05 -6.89
C PHE A 65 13.85 18.32 -7.54
N GLU A 66 14.36 19.47 -7.11
CA GLU A 66 14.17 20.75 -7.79
C GLU A 66 15.45 21.09 -8.57
N VAL A 67 15.28 21.34 -9.88
CA VAL A 67 16.33 21.87 -10.76
C VAL A 67 15.99 23.33 -11.09
N THR A 68 16.87 24.26 -10.70
CA THR A 68 16.65 25.70 -10.89
C THR A 68 17.55 26.25 -11.98
N MET A 69 16.95 26.95 -12.94
CA MET A 69 17.62 27.60 -14.06
C MET A 69 18.04 29.03 -13.72
N ARG A 70 18.98 29.60 -14.48
CA ARG A 70 19.55 30.95 -14.29
C ARG A 70 18.53 32.09 -14.33
N ASP A 71 17.42 31.89 -15.04
CA ASP A 71 16.30 32.83 -15.11
C ASP A 71 15.20 32.58 -14.05
N GLY A 72 15.46 31.72 -13.07
CA GLY A 72 14.52 31.37 -12.00
C GLY A 72 13.46 30.33 -12.37
N THR A 73 13.48 29.77 -13.58
CA THR A 73 12.58 28.65 -13.92
C THR A 73 12.94 27.40 -13.12
N CYS A 74 11.98 26.82 -12.41
CA CYS A 74 12.15 25.53 -11.71
C CYS A 74 11.52 24.38 -12.50
N VAL A 75 12.23 23.24 -12.54
CA VAL A 75 11.72 21.94 -13.00
C VAL A 75 11.75 20.99 -11.82
N LEU A 76 10.64 20.30 -11.55
CA LEU A 76 10.63 19.16 -10.63
C LEU A 76 11.01 17.90 -11.38
N ALA A 77 11.96 17.14 -10.83
CA ALA A 77 12.31 15.80 -11.28
C ALA A 77 11.86 14.79 -10.23
N ARG A 78 10.85 13.99 -10.54
CA ARG A 78 10.40 12.88 -9.70
C ARG A 78 11.03 11.58 -10.18
N LEU A 79 11.71 10.88 -9.29
CA LEU A 79 12.36 9.59 -9.57
C LEU A 79 11.75 8.54 -8.62
N PRO A 80 11.09 7.49 -9.11
CA PRO A 80 10.59 6.41 -8.27
C PRO A 80 11.73 5.55 -7.72
N TYR A 81 11.50 4.91 -6.58
CA TYR A 81 12.46 3.94 -6.03
C TYR A 81 12.49 2.64 -6.83
N PRO A 82 13.60 1.87 -6.78
CA PRO A 82 13.68 0.54 -7.41
C PRO A 82 12.59 -0.45 -6.95
N SER A 83 12.04 -0.24 -5.75
CA SER A 83 10.92 -0.97 -5.15
C SER A 83 9.53 -0.54 -5.63
N THR A 84 9.41 0.58 -6.36
CA THR A 84 8.11 1.04 -6.89
C THR A 84 7.73 0.20 -8.11
N LEU A 85 6.73 -0.67 -7.92
CA LEU A 85 6.21 -1.56 -8.96
C LEU A 85 4.83 -1.10 -9.47
N PRO A 86 4.48 -1.41 -10.73
CA PRO A 86 5.33 -2.01 -11.76
C PRO A 86 6.32 -1.01 -12.37
N ARG A 87 7.60 -1.40 -12.47
CA ARG A 87 8.59 -0.66 -13.26
C ARG A 87 8.08 -0.43 -14.68
N ARG A 88 8.48 0.68 -15.31
CA ARG A 88 8.03 1.13 -16.63
C ARG A 88 6.58 1.61 -16.67
N LEU A 89 5.64 0.74 -16.26
CA LEU A 89 4.21 0.97 -16.38
C LEU A 89 3.70 2.01 -15.36
N ALA A 90 4.24 2.05 -14.14
CA ALA A 90 3.85 3.05 -13.14
C ALA A 90 4.12 4.48 -13.64
N VAL A 91 5.32 4.76 -14.14
CA VAL A 91 5.70 6.09 -14.67
C VAL A 91 4.94 6.44 -15.93
N ALA A 92 4.82 5.52 -16.89
CA ALA A 92 4.05 5.74 -18.11
C ALA A 92 2.57 6.04 -17.82
N SER A 93 1.99 5.37 -16.81
CA SER A 93 0.60 5.58 -16.42
C SER A 93 0.38 6.85 -15.61
N GLU A 94 1.26 7.17 -14.66
CA GLU A 94 1.16 8.40 -13.87
C GLU A 94 1.21 9.64 -14.78
N VAL A 95 2.17 9.68 -15.70
CA VAL A 95 2.31 10.78 -16.68
C VAL A 95 1.06 10.92 -17.54
N ALA A 96 0.57 9.81 -18.11
CA ALA A 96 -0.63 9.84 -18.92
C ALA A 96 -1.87 10.27 -18.12
N THR A 97 -1.99 9.84 -16.86
CA THR A 97 -3.10 10.21 -15.98
C THR A 97 -3.08 11.71 -15.66
N ILE A 98 -1.90 12.28 -15.35
CA ILE A 98 -1.71 13.72 -15.08
C ILE A 98 -2.22 14.57 -16.26
N ASP A 99 -1.79 14.24 -17.48
CA ASP A 99 -2.18 14.98 -18.68
C ASP A 99 -3.64 14.71 -19.10
N PHE A 100 -4.14 13.49 -18.88
CA PHE A 100 -5.53 13.11 -19.15
C PHE A 100 -6.53 13.90 -18.30
N VAL A 101 -6.32 13.97 -16.98
CA VAL A 101 -7.22 14.78 -16.12
C VAL A 101 -7.03 16.28 -16.36
N ARG A 102 -5.83 16.71 -16.81
CA ARG A 102 -5.58 18.09 -17.24
C ARG A 102 -6.45 18.47 -18.45
N ALA A 103 -6.57 17.58 -19.44
CA ALA A 103 -7.44 17.76 -20.59
C ALA A 103 -8.92 17.89 -20.19
N HIS A 104 -9.33 17.24 -19.09
CA HIS A 104 -10.66 17.37 -18.48
C HIS A 104 -10.81 18.58 -17.53
N GLY A 105 -9.85 19.52 -17.52
CA GLY A 105 -9.95 20.76 -16.77
C GLY A 105 -9.75 20.62 -15.26
N ILE A 106 -9.00 19.60 -14.83
CA ILE A 106 -8.43 19.49 -13.48
C ILE A 106 -7.06 20.20 -13.47
N PRO A 107 -6.75 21.05 -12.46
CA PRO A 107 -5.47 21.74 -12.38
C PRO A 107 -4.36 20.82 -11.88
N THR A 108 -3.74 20.06 -12.79
CA THR A 108 -2.53 19.26 -12.53
C THR A 108 -1.28 19.94 -13.09
N PRO A 109 -0.06 19.61 -12.61
CA PRO A 109 1.18 20.18 -13.14
C PRO A 109 1.41 19.72 -14.60
N ARG A 110 1.97 20.58 -15.45
CA ARG A 110 2.39 20.19 -16.81
C ARG A 110 3.58 19.23 -16.75
N VAL A 111 3.50 18.13 -17.50
CA VAL A 111 4.68 17.27 -17.76
C VAL A 111 5.51 17.89 -18.90
N PHE A 112 6.80 18.10 -18.66
CA PHE A 112 7.76 18.61 -19.66
C PHE A 112 8.51 17.48 -20.38
N GLY A 113 8.65 16.33 -19.73
CA GLY A 113 9.29 15.14 -20.28
C GLY A 113 9.32 14.03 -19.25
N TYR A 114 9.61 12.81 -19.67
CA TYR A 114 9.67 11.64 -18.79
C TYR A 114 10.50 10.53 -19.46
N ALA A 115 11.03 9.62 -18.66
CA ALA A 115 11.75 8.44 -19.11
C ALA A 115 11.33 7.24 -18.24
N PHE A 116 11.00 6.12 -18.88
CA PHE A 116 10.57 4.88 -18.21
C PHE A 116 11.34 3.64 -18.71
N ASN A 117 12.12 3.80 -19.78
CA ASN A 117 13.03 2.79 -20.34
C ASN A 117 14.48 3.14 -19.98
N GLU A 118 15.43 2.29 -20.41
CA GLU A 118 16.86 2.61 -20.40
C GLU A 118 17.12 4.01 -20.98
N ASN A 119 17.80 4.84 -20.21
CA ASN A 119 18.05 6.24 -20.54
C ASN A 119 19.31 6.76 -19.82
N PRO A 120 19.92 7.89 -20.26
CA PRO A 120 21.19 8.36 -19.71
C PRO A 120 21.18 8.73 -18.22
N VAL A 121 20.01 9.00 -17.62
CA VAL A 121 19.88 9.24 -16.18
C VAL A 121 20.10 7.93 -15.37
N GLY A 122 19.88 6.76 -15.97
CA GLY A 122 20.01 5.47 -15.29
C GLY A 122 18.86 5.14 -14.32
N SER A 123 17.79 5.94 -14.35
CA SER A 123 16.59 5.76 -13.53
C SER A 123 15.36 6.21 -14.34
N GLU A 124 14.19 5.68 -14.00
CA GLU A 124 12.94 6.26 -14.47
C GLU A 124 12.77 7.67 -13.90
N CYS A 125 12.18 8.61 -14.64
CA CYS A 125 11.96 9.96 -14.15
C CYS A 125 10.78 10.67 -14.82
N ILE A 126 10.17 11.60 -14.09
CA ILE A 126 9.16 12.56 -14.58
C ILE A 126 9.70 13.96 -14.36
N LEU A 127 9.81 14.74 -15.44
CA LEU A 127 10.21 16.14 -15.43
C LEU A 127 8.96 17.01 -15.63
N MET A 128 8.63 17.84 -14.64
CA MET A 128 7.33 18.51 -14.58
C MET A 128 7.39 19.90 -13.93
N GLU A 129 6.30 20.64 -14.12
CA GLU A 129 6.04 21.96 -13.55
C GLU A 129 6.04 21.94 -12.00
N LYS A 130 6.70 22.93 -11.39
CA LYS A 130 6.49 23.24 -9.97
C LYS A 130 5.27 24.14 -9.84
N LEU A 131 4.19 23.65 -9.25
CA LEU A 131 3.02 24.48 -8.96
C LEU A 131 3.33 25.50 -7.84
N CYS A 132 2.79 26.70 -7.98
CA CYS A 132 2.80 27.72 -6.94
C CYS A 132 1.67 27.45 -5.92
N GLY A 133 2.00 27.45 -4.64
CA GLY A 133 1.03 27.25 -3.55
C GLY A 133 1.70 26.77 -2.28
N GLN A 134 0.87 26.49 -1.27
CA GLN A 134 1.27 25.79 -0.04
C GLN A 134 0.35 24.57 0.14
N PRO A 135 0.83 23.45 0.70
CA PRO A 135 -0.02 22.33 1.08
C PRO A 135 -1.15 22.80 2.01
N ILE A 136 -2.36 22.30 1.78
CA ILE A 136 -3.53 22.72 2.55
C ILE A 136 -3.40 22.34 4.04
N GLY A 137 -2.76 21.21 4.35
CA GLY A 137 -2.50 20.75 5.72
C GLY A 137 -1.69 21.75 6.55
N ASP A 138 -0.64 22.32 5.95
CA ASP A 138 0.29 23.26 6.61
C ASP A 138 -0.41 24.54 7.07
N ASN A 139 -1.51 24.94 6.40
CA ASN A 139 -2.18 26.22 6.62
C ASN A 139 -3.63 26.10 7.10
N TRP A 140 -4.19 24.88 7.19
CA TRP A 140 -5.61 24.63 7.48
C TRP A 140 -6.11 25.34 8.74
N TYR A 141 -5.33 25.29 9.81
CA TYR A 141 -5.68 25.90 11.09
C TYR A 141 -5.58 27.44 11.10
N ASN A 142 -4.86 28.03 10.15
CA ASN A 142 -4.75 29.50 10.00
C ASN A 142 -5.86 30.10 9.12
N LEU A 143 -6.51 29.28 8.28
CA LEU A 143 -7.62 29.73 7.43
C LEU A 143 -8.85 30.13 8.27
N SER A 144 -9.55 31.18 7.85
CA SER A 144 -10.86 31.52 8.40
C SER A 144 -11.91 30.46 8.03
N GLU A 145 -13.01 30.42 8.77
CA GLU A 145 -14.12 29.50 8.48
C GLU A 145 -14.65 29.65 7.04
N GLN A 146 -14.80 30.88 6.57
CA GLN A 146 -15.21 31.17 5.19
C GLN A 146 -14.19 30.64 4.16
N GLN A 147 -12.89 30.72 4.45
CA GLN A 147 -11.85 30.16 3.59
C GLN A 147 -11.86 28.63 3.59
N ARG A 148 -12.07 27.98 4.74
CA ARG A 148 -12.22 26.51 4.82
C ARG A 148 -13.44 26.02 4.04
N LEU A 149 -14.58 26.70 4.17
CA LEU A 149 -15.79 26.39 3.40
C LEU A 149 -15.56 26.54 1.89
N GLN A 150 -14.84 27.58 1.46
CA GLN A 150 -14.46 27.76 0.05
C GLN A 150 -13.57 26.60 -0.45
N VAL A 151 -12.57 26.19 0.32
CA VAL A 151 -11.69 25.05 -0.02
C VAL A 151 -12.49 23.75 -0.15
N LEU A 152 -13.39 23.44 0.80
CA LEU A 152 -14.23 22.24 0.74
C LEU A 152 -15.12 22.23 -0.51
N HIS A 153 -15.76 23.35 -0.82
CA HIS A 153 -16.58 23.52 -2.02
C HIS A 153 -15.77 23.37 -3.32
N ASP A 154 -14.53 23.85 -3.36
CA ASP A 154 -13.67 23.69 -4.53
C ASP A 154 -13.11 22.27 -4.67
N ILE A 155 -12.88 21.53 -3.56
CA ILE A 155 -12.59 20.09 -3.59
C ILE A 155 -13.77 19.32 -4.20
N VAL A 156 -14.99 19.54 -3.70
CA VAL A 156 -16.21 18.87 -4.22
C VAL A 156 -16.42 19.17 -5.72
N LYS A 157 -16.06 20.37 -6.20
CA LYS A 157 -16.07 20.68 -7.64
C LYS A 157 -15.04 19.88 -8.45
N LEU A 158 -13.86 19.62 -7.91
CA LEU A 158 -12.85 18.79 -8.56
C LEU A 158 -13.26 17.32 -8.58
N GLU A 159 -13.80 16.81 -7.48
CA GLU A 159 -14.37 15.45 -7.39
C GLU A 159 -15.53 15.26 -8.37
N SER A 160 -16.48 16.19 -8.41
CA SER A 160 -17.62 16.19 -9.35
C SER A 160 -17.16 16.12 -10.81
N LYS A 161 -16.12 16.86 -11.18
CA LYS A 161 -15.49 16.77 -12.50
C LYS A 161 -14.85 15.39 -12.73
N LEU A 162 -14.03 14.90 -11.81
CA LEU A 162 -13.35 13.60 -11.92
C LEU A 162 -14.34 12.45 -12.10
N PHE A 163 -15.40 12.40 -11.28
CA PHE A 163 -16.43 11.37 -11.37
C PHE A 163 -17.34 11.48 -12.62
N SER A 164 -17.37 12.63 -13.30
CA SER A 164 -18.08 12.77 -14.57
C SER A 164 -17.36 12.11 -15.75
N ILE A 165 -16.05 11.85 -15.64
CA ILE A 165 -15.23 11.30 -16.72
C ILE A 165 -15.64 9.84 -16.97
N GLN A 166 -16.11 9.55 -18.18
CA GLN A 166 -16.44 8.19 -18.59
C GLN A 166 -15.21 7.48 -19.16
N LEU A 167 -14.81 6.37 -18.55
CA LEU A 167 -13.74 5.51 -19.05
C LEU A 167 -14.34 4.27 -19.76
N PRO A 168 -13.76 3.83 -20.90
CA PRO A 168 -14.30 2.72 -21.69
C PRO A 168 -14.00 1.33 -21.09
N ALA A 169 -13.13 1.25 -20.08
CA ALA A 169 -12.73 0.03 -19.39
C ALA A 169 -12.21 0.38 -17.98
N SER A 170 -12.17 -0.62 -17.09
CA SER A 170 -11.38 -0.57 -15.86
C SER A 170 -9.94 -1.00 -16.14
N GLY A 171 -8.97 -0.26 -15.60
CA GLY A 171 -7.54 -0.45 -15.81
C GLY A 171 -6.79 0.82 -15.42
N SER A 172 -5.52 0.95 -15.81
CA SER A 172 -4.78 2.20 -15.67
C SER A 172 -4.72 2.97 -16.98
N ILE A 173 -4.65 4.30 -16.93
CA ILE A 173 -4.59 5.16 -18.14
C ILE A 173 -3.14 5.26 -18.63
N TYR A 174 -2.93 5.19 -19.95
CA TYR A 174 -1.63 5.30 -20.60
C TYR A 174 -1.71 6.14 -21.87
N TYR A 175 -0.57 6.65 -22.31
CA TYR A 175 -0.40 7.05 -23.70
C TYR A 175 -0.33 5.81 -24.60
N THR A 176 -1.11 5.78 -25.68
CA THR A 176 -1.23 4.63 -26.60
C THR A 176 0.12 4.18 -27.19
N ARG A 177 1.07 5.12 -27.30
CA ARG A 177 2.46 4.95 -27.76
C ARG A 177 3.42 4.33 -26.73
N ASP A 178 3.10 4.39 -25.44
CA ASP A 178 3.98 3.92 -24.36
C ASP A 178 3.73 2.44 -24.01
N LEU A 179 2.65 1.86 -24.53
CA LEU A 179 2.34 0.44 -24.44
C LEU A 179 2.75 -0.30 -25.72
N ASP A 180 3.41 -1.46 -25.53
CA ASP A 180 3.82 -2.35 -26.61
C ASP A 180 2.60 -2.72 -27.50
N ARG A 181 2.86 -2.99 -28.80
CA ARG A 181 1.78 -3.28 -29.77
C ARG A 181 0.97 -4.53 -29.44
N SER A 182 1.58 -5.47 -28.73
CA SER A 182 0.96 -6.72 -28.26
C SER A 182 0.18 -6.56 -26.95
N THR A 183 0.31 -5.44 -26.23
CA THR A 183 -0.39 -5.19 -24.97
C THR A 183 -1.87 -4.89 -25.22
N PRO A 184 -2.81 -5.69 -24.68
CA PRO A 184 -4.23 -5.36 -24.68
C PRO A 184 -4.51 -3.98 -24.08
N LYS A 185 -5.23 -3.16 -24.82
CA LYS A 185 -5.62 -1.79 -24.49
C LYS A 185 -6.97 -1.43 -25.10
N VAL A 186 -7.66 -0.46 -24.50
CA VAL A 186 -8.94 0.07 -24.95
C VAL A 186 -8.79 1.58 -25.12
N ASP A 187 -8.92 2.07 -26.35
CA ASP A 187 -8.70 3.49 -26.66
C ASP A 187 -9.75 4.39 -26.01
N VAL A 188 -9.32 5.53 -25.46
CA VAL A 188 -10.23 6.53 -24.88
C VAL A 188 -10.65 7.52 -25.96
N LEU A 189 -11.93 7.50 -26.31
CA LEU A 189 -12.51 8.33 -27.36
C LEU A 189 -12.54 9.82 -26.95
N GLY A 190 -12.45 10.72 -27.93
CA GLY A 190 -12.62 12.16 -27.74
C GLY A 190 -11.33 12.96 -27.44
N LEU A 191 -10.18 12.30 -27.27
CA LEU A 191 -8.86 12.92 -27.09
C LEU A 191 -7.86 12.45 -28.17
N ASP A 192 -8.27 12.54 -29.44
CA ASP A 192 -7.48 12.23 -30.64
C ASP A 192 -6.79 10.83 -30.66
N GLY A 193 -7.29 9.87 -29.88
CA GLY A 193 -6.69 8.54 -29.74
C GLY A 193 -5.34 8.52 -28.99
N GLN A 194 -4.97 9.63 -28.35
CA GLN A 194 -3.70 9.78 -27.64
C GLN A 194 -3.62 8.90 -26.38
N PHE A 195 -4.77 8.63 -25.74
CA PHE A 195 -4.88 7.87 -24.49
C PHE A 195 -5.62 6.55 -24.68
N CYS A 196 -5.23 5.56 -23.88
CA CYS A 196 -5.90 4.27 -23.78
C CYS A 196 -5.95 3.82 -22.31
N VAL A 197 -6.93 2.98 -21.97
CA VAL A 197 -6.92 2.19 -20.74
C VAL A 197 -6.15 0.91 -21.03
N GLY A 198 -5.15 0.61 -20.21
CA GLY A 198 -4.24 -0.53 -20.33
C GLY A 198 -4.11 -1.29 -19.00
N PRO A 199 -3.01 -2.04 -18.81
CA PRO A 199 -2.86 -2.92 -17.66
C PRO A 199 -2.88 -2.19 -16.31
N TYR A 200 -3.40 -2.83 -15.25
CA TYR A 200 -3.41 -2.21 -13.91
C TYR A 200 -2.00 -1.97 -13.36
N THR A 201 -1.78 -0.80 -12.79
CA THR A 201 -0.53 -0.40 -12.09
C THR A 201 -0.65 -0.39 -10.58
N GLY A 202 -1.87 -0.47 -10.02
CA GLY A 202 -2.07 -0.41 -8.57
C GLY A 202 -1.35 -1.54 -7.82
N LEU A 203 -0.71 -1.21 -6.69
CA LEU A 203 0.19 -2.09 -5.93
C LEU A 203 -0.40 -3.49 -5.66
N ARG A 204 -1.70 -3.61 -5.39
CA ARG A 204 -2.41 -4.89 -5.19
C ARG A 204 -2.26 -5.91 -6.34
N TRP A 205 -1.85 -5.49 -7.54
CA TRP A 205 -1.58 -6.38 -8.70
C TRP A 205 -0.12 -6.85 -8.82
N TRP A 206 0.77 -6.29 -8.00
CA TRP A 206 2.23 -6.40 -8.14
C TRP A 206 2.98 -6.61 -6.82
N TYR A 207 2.29 -6.59 -5.67
CA TYR A 207 2.90 -6.76 -4.36
C TYR A 207 3.45 -8.19 -4.13
N GLY A 208 4.71 -8.29 -3.70
CA GLY A 208 5.41 -9.55 -3.48
C GLY A 208 5.40 -10.47 -4.70
N LYS A 209 5.23 -11.78 -4.47
CA LYS A 209 5.18 -12.82 -5.52
C LYS A 209 4.05 -12.63 -6.56
N ARG A 210 3.10 -11.71 -6.34
CA ARG A 210 2.07 -11.35 -7.34
C ARG A 210 2.65 -10.70 -8.59
N ALA A 211 3.85 -10.11 -8.53
CA ALA A 211 4.55 -9.64 -9.73
C ALA A 211 5.00 -10.78 -10.65
N GLU A 212 5.36 -11.94 -10.09
CA GLU A 212 5.91 -13.09 -10.81
C GLU A 212 4.83 -13.88 -11.57
N LEU A 213 3.59 -13.86 -11.08
CA LEU A 213 2.44 -14.55 -11.68
C LEU A 213 2.12 -14.09 -13.12
N LYS A 214 1.78 -15.06 -13.98
CA LYS A 214 1.27 -14.85 -15.34
C LYS A 214 -0.25 -14.59 -15.33
N LEU A 215 -0.63 -13.43 -14.79
CA LEU A 215 -2.02 -13.03 -14.63
C LEU A 215 -2.60 -12.28 -15.83
N ASP A 216 -3.92 -12.38 -15.98
CA ASP A 216 -4.70 -11.37 -16.70
C ASP A 216 -4.67 -10.07 -15.88
N ARG A 217 -3.81 -9.14 -16.28
CA ARG A 217 -3.75 -7.76 -15.74
C ARG A 217 -4.36 -6.76 -16.73
N TRP A 218 -5.10 -7.23 -17.75
CA TRP A 218 -5.56 -6.43 -18.89
C TRP A 218 -6.71 -5.48 -18.51
N PRO A 219 -6.99 -4.45 -19.34
CA PRO A 219 -8.16 -3.61 -19.13
C PRO A 219 -9.46 -4.40 -19.34
N HIS A 220 -10.38 -4.28 -18.39
CA HIS A 220 -11.65 -5.00 -18.39
C HIS A 220 -12.80 -4.09 -18.83
N ILE A 221 -13.41 -4.40 -19.97
CA ILE A 221 -14.65 -3.76 -20.46
C ILE A 221 -15.93 -4.34 -19.83
N ASP A 222 -15.86 -5.60 -19.39
CA ASP A 222 -16.98 -6.32 -18.80
C ASP A 222 -16.98 -6.18 -17.27
N THR A 223 -18.09 -5.73 -16.69
CA THR A 223 -18.22 -5.52 -15.25
C THR A 223 -18.09 -6.81 -14.45
N VAL A 224 -18.47 -7.97 -15.01
CA VAL A 224 -18.28 -9.26 -14.34
C VAL A 224 -16.79 -9.61 -14.27
N ARG A 225 -16.01 -9.34 -15.32
CA ARG A 225 -14.54 -9.46 -15.31
C ARG A 225 -13.87 -8.47 -14.35
N VAL A 226 -14.30 -7.21 -14.30
CA VAL A 226 -13.79 -6.23 -13.32
C VAL A 226 -13.88 -6.78 -11.89
N LEU A 227 -15.04 -7.35 -11.52
CA LEU A 227 -15.25 -7.90 -10.18
C LEU A 227 -14.53 -9.23 -9.94
N ARG A 228 -14.28 -10.03 -10.99
CA ARG A 228 -13.74 -11.39 -10.88
C ARG A 228 -12.21 -11.47 -10.96
N ALA A 229 -11.58 -10.68 -11.82
CA ALA A 229 -10.14 -10.76 -12.07
C ALA A 229 -9.27 -10.53 -10.82
N PRO A 230 -9.59 -9.61 -9.89
CA PRO A 230 -8.85 -9.48 -8.64
C PRO A 230 -8.90 -10.75 -7.77
N ALA A 231 -10.04 -11.44 -7.74
CA ALA A 231 -10.21 -12.70 -7.03
C ALA A 231 -9.55 -13.89 -7.74
N GLU A 232 -9.57 -13.92 -9.08
CA GLU A 232 -8.84 -14.91 -9.87
C GLU A 232 -7.32 -14.77 -9.65
N LYS A 233 -6.80 -13.53 -9.53
CA LYS A 233 -5.42 -13.24 -9.09
C LYS A 233 -5.11 -13.89 -7.73
N GLU A 234 -5.89 -13.56 -6.69
CA GLU A 234 -5.60 -14.08 -5.35
C GLU A 234 -5.75 -15.60 -5.27
N LEU A 235 -6.74 -16.19 -5.95
CA LEU A 235 -6.83 -17.66 -6.05
C LEU A 235 -5.63 -18.29 -6.75
N SER A 236 -5.00 -17.59 -7.69
CA SER A 236 -3.80 -18.08 -8.38
C SER A 236 -2.58 -17.98 -7.45
N TRP A 237 -2.41 -16.83 -6.77
CA TRP A 237 -1.38 -16.64 -5.76
C TRP A 237 -1.49 -17.66 -4.62
N ILE A 238 -2.69 -17.87 -4.08
CA ILE A 238 -2.94 -18.82 -2.99
C ILE A 238 -2.59 -20.25 -3.38
N ARG A 239 -2.77 -20.65 -4.65
CA ARG A 239 -2.44 -22.00 -5.12
C ARG A 239 -0.95 -22.22 -5.37
N GLU A 240 -0.20 -21.17 -5.67
CA GLU A 240 1.20 -21.25 -6.08
C GLU A 240 2.17 -20.90 -4.93
N TYR A 241 1.76 -20.01 -4.01
CA TYR A 241 2.64 -19.44 -2.97
C TYR A 241 2.08 -19.41 -1.54
N ALA A 242 0.77 -19.51 -1.32
CA ALA A 242 0.27 -19.47 0.07
C ALA A 242 0.64 -20.74 0.83
N GLN A 243 1.29 -20.56 1.97
CA GLN A 243 1.43 -21.62 2.95
C GLN A 243 0.06 -21.94 3.59
N PRO A 244 -0.28 -23.22 3.83
CA PRO A 244 -1.48 -23.57 4.59
C PRO A 244 -1.45 -22.91 5.96
N ARG A 245 -2.55 -22.26 6.37
CA ARG A 245 -2.68 -21.80 7.76
C ARG A 245 -2.64 -23.00 8.69
N ASP A 246 -1.90 -22.86 9.78
CA ASP A 246 -2.07 -23.74 10.91
C ASP A 246 -3.47 -23.55 11.55
N PRO A 247 -4.11 -24.61 12.05
CA PRO A 247 -5.39 -24.51 12.75
C PRO A 247 -5.33 -23.74 14.08
N GLU A 248 -4.14 -23.55 14.66
CA GLU A 248 -3.95 -22.96 15.99
C GLU A 248 -4.11 -21.44 15.97
N SER A 249 -3.70 -20.78 14.88
CA SER A 249 -3.92 -19.35 14.62
C SER A 249 -5.39 -18.97 14.45
N VAL A 250 -6.30 -19.96 14.38
CA VAL A 250 -7.76 -19.78 14.36
C VAL A 250 -8.35 -19.80 15.78
N SER A 251 -7.62 -20.34 16.75
CA SER A 251 -7.97 -20.34 18.17
C SER A 251 -7.14 -19.29 18.93
N PHE A 252 -7.73 -18.63 19.93
CA PHE A 252 -6.98 -17.75 20.85
C PHE A 252 -6.17 -18.59 21.87
N THR A 253 -5.24 -19.38 21.34
CA THR A 253 -4.29 -20.20 22.07
C THR A 253 -2.92 -19.51 22.07
N PRO A 254 -2.17 -19.53 23.18
CA PRO A 254 -0.75 -19.18 23.15
C PRO A 254 -0.08 -19.98 22.02
N PRO A 255 0.71 -19.35 21.14
CA PRO A 255 1.45 -20.10 20.13
C PRO A 255 2.47 -21.00 20.82
N HIS A 256 2.87 -22.10 20.18
CA HIS A 256 3.93 -22.98 20.63
C HIS A 256 4.87 -23.35 19.47
N LEU A 257 6.14 -23.62 19.79
CA LEU A 257 7.10 -24.17 18.81
C LEU A 257 6.84 -25.68 18.59
N PRO A 258 7.23 -26.24 17.43
CA PRO A 258 7.21 -27.68 17.20
C PRO A 258 8.05 -28.43 18.25
N VAL A 259 7.54 -29.58 18.72
CA VAL A 259 8.18 -30.41 19.76
C VAL A 259 9.48 -31.07 19.26
N ASP A 260 9.64 -31.14 17.95
CA ASP A 260 10.72 -31.77 17.19
C ASP A 260 11.73 -30.76 16.59
N LEU A 261 11.68 -29.49 16.99
CA LEU A 261 12.49 -28.37 16.48
C LEU A 261 14.01 -28.68 16.38
N ASP A 262 14.59 -29.35 17.37
CA ASP A 262 16.01 -29.72 17.40
C ASP A 262 16.41 -30.79 16.37
N SER A 263 15.41 -31.48 15.79
CA SER A 263 15.60 -32.47 14.72
C SER A 263 15.32 -31.92 13.32
N LEU A 264 14.81 -30.68 13.22
CA LEU A 264 14.59 -29.98 11.96
C LEU A 264 15.90 -29.45 11.37
N ASP A 265 15.96 -29.38 10.04
CA ASP A 265 17.06 -28.71 9.35
C ASP A 265 17.05 -27.18 9.60
N GLU A 266 18.09 -26.49 9.15
CA GLU A 266 18.30 -25.07 9.43
C GLU A 266 17.17 -24.18 8.88
N ALA A 267 16.66 -24.46 7.68
CA ALA A 267 15.59 -23.70 7.05
C ALA A 267 14.22 -23.99 7.68
N GLN A 268 13.93 -25.27 7.97
CA GLN A 268 12.72 -25.67 8.69
C GLN A 268 12.66 -25.05 10.10
N ARG A 269 13.81 -24.92 10.77
CA ARG A 269 13.92 -24.32 12.10
C ARG A 269 13.71 -22.80 12.07
N ALA A 270 14.26 -22.11 11.07
CA ALA A 270 14.04 -20.69 10.85
C ALA A 270 12.55 -20.39 10.58
N GLN A 271 11.93 -21.14 9.67
CA GLN A 271 10.50 -21.05 9.37
C GLN A 271 9.60 -21.29 10.61
N ALA A 272 9.94 -22.29 11.44
CA ALA A 272 9.21 -22.56 12.68
C ALA A 272 9.32 -21.41 13.70
N HIS A 273 10.49 -20.75 13.77
CA HIS A 273 10.73 -19.60 14.63
C HIS A 273 9.98 -18.34 14.15
N GLU A 274 9.94 -18.06 12.84
CA GLU A 274 9.21 -16.91 12.30
C GLU A 274 7.68 -17.12 12.36
N GLN A 275 7.17 -18.34 12.10
CA GLN A 275 5.76 -18.64 12.31
C GLN A 275 5.36 -18.44 13.78
N PHE A 276 6.21 -18.89 14.71
CA PHE A 276 6.01 -18.65 16.13
C PHE A 276 5.95 -17.14 16.45
N ARG A 277 6.91 -16.35 15.94
CA ARG A 277 6.97 -14.89 16.11
C ARG A 277 5.68 -14.22 15.67
N ARG A 278 5.22 -14.47 14.43
CA ARG A 278 3.99 -13.88 13.88
C ARG A 278 2.77 -14.15 14.75
N ARG A 279 2.60 -15.40 15.22
CA ARG A 279 1.49 -15.75 16.13
C ARG A 279 1.63 -15.10 17.51
N GLN A 280 2.84 -14.91 18.01
CA GLN A 280 3.09 -14.29 19.31
C GLN A 280 2.75 -12.80 19.32
N VAL A 281 3.05 -12.08 18.24
CA VAL A 281 2.61 -10.67 18.05
C VAL A 281 1.09 -10.57 18.17
N HIS A 282 0.37 -11.42 17.42
CA HIS A 282 -1.09 -11.46 17.40
C HIS A 282 -1.68 -11.82 18.77
N PHE A 283 -1.09 -12.79 19.47
CA PHE A 283 -1.53 -13.21 20.80
C PHE A 283 -1.40 -12.10 21.86
N PHE A 284 -0.29 -11.37 21.88
CA PHE A 284 -0.08 -10.32 22.88
C PHE A 284 -0.99 -9.12 22.70
N TYR A 285 -1.21 -8.70 21.45
CA TYR A 285 -2.24 -7.72 21.14
C TYR A 285 -3.55 -8.13 21.81
N LEU A 286 -4.09 -9.30 21.44
CA LEU A 286 -5.46 -9.70 21.80
C LEU A 286 -5.69 -9.76 23.32
N GLY A 287 -4.65 -10.15 24.06
CA GLY A 287 -4.66 -10.09 25.52
C GLY A 287 -4.75 -8.67 26.09
N PHE A 288 -4.09 -7.69 25.45
CA PHE A 288 -4.13 -6.29 25.89
C PHE A 288 -5.45 -5.60 25.53
N THR A 289 -6.04 -5.84 24.36
CA THR A 289 -7.37 -5.29 23.96
C THR A 289 -8.45 -5.67 24.95
N GLN A 290 -8.52 -6.97 25.26
CA GLN A 290 -9.52 -7.55 26.14
C GLN A 290 -9.41 -6.98 27.55
N ARG A 291 -8.18 -6.73 28.01
CA ARG A 291 -7.88 -6.27 29.37
C ARG A 291 -8.09 -4.77 29.55
N PHE A 292 -7.74 -3.95 28.57
CA PHE A 292 -7.64 -2.49 28.74
C PHE A 292 -8.68 -1.68 27.96
N ASN A 293 -9.36 -2.23 26.95
CA ASN A 293 -10.30 -1.48 26.11
C ASN A 293 -11.70 -2.10 25.99
N GLN A 294 -12.38 -2.29 27.13
CA GLN A 294 -13.73 -2.88 27.22
C GLN A 294 -14.84 -2.12 26.46
N ARG A 295 -14.60 -0.87 26.03
CA ARG A 295 -15.55 -0.12 25.18
C ARG A 295 -15.35 -0.44 23.70
N HIS A 296 -14.10 -0.52 23.24
CA HIS A 296 -13.77 -1.01 21.89
C HIS A 296 -14.29 -2.44 21.69
N TRP A 297 -14.08 -3.33 22.68
CA TRP A 297 -14.62 -4.71 22.72
C TRP A 297 -16.13 -4.85 22.42
N ARG A 298 -16.92 -3.79 22.70
CA ARG A 298 -18.38 -3.73 22.48
C ARG A 298 -18.81 -2.92 21.25
N ALA A 299 -17.90 -2.19 20.60
CA ALA A 299 -18.22 -1.32 19.46
C ALA A 299 -18.22 -2.05 18.11
N LEU A 300 -17.73 -3.29 18.07
CA LEU A 300 -17.39 -4.07 16.87
C LEU A 300 -18.60 -4.74 16.16
N GLU A 301 -19.82 -4.26 16.39
CA GLU A 301 -21.07 -5.03 16.21
C GLU A 301 -22.05 -4.53 15.11
N GLN A 302 -21.68 -3.56 14.25
CA GLN A 302 -22.56 -2.89 13.24
C GLN A 302 -21.79 -2.65 11.91
N GLU A 303 -22.34 -2.42 10.69
CA GLU A 303 -23.69 -2.52 10.07
C GLU A 303 -23.50 -2.75 8.52
N PRO A 304 -24.52 -3.16 7.72
CA PRO A 304 -24.28 -3.97 6.49
C PRO A 304 -24.07 -3.30 5.12
N ASP A 305 -24.38 -2.02 4.86
CA ASP A 305 -24.40 -1.54 3.46
C ASP A 305 -23.01 -1.32 2.82
N LEU A 306 -21.95 -1.21 3.64
CA LEU A 306 -20.55 -1.20 3.20
C LEU A 306 -20.11 -2.54 2.56
N LEU A 307 -20.88 -3.61 2.76
CA LEU A 307 -20.48 -4.98 2.49
C LEU A 307 -20.23 -5.29 1.01
N ARG A 308 -20.97 -4.67 0.09
CA ARG A 308 -20.79 -4.90 -1.36
C ARG A 308 -19.44 -4.36 -1.85
N GLY A 309 -19.05 -3.17 -1.38
CA GLY A 309 -17.76 -2.55 -1.73
C GLY A 309 -16.61 -3.32 -1.07
N ARG A 310 -16.70 -3.53 0.25
CA ARG A 310 -15.73 -4.30 1.02
C ARG A 310 -15.35 -5.62 0.39
N ILE A 311 -16.29 -6.39 -0.16
CA ILE A 311 -15.98 -7.70 -0.76
C ILE A 311 -15.28 -7.59 -2.09
N PHE A 312 -15.59 -6.57 -2.89
CA PHE A 312 -14.83 -6.34 -4.10
C PHE A 312 -13.37 -6.00 -3.78
N ASP A 313 -13.14 -5.13 -2.81
CA ASP A 313 -11.78 -4.76 -2.38
C ASP A 313 -11.10 -5.95 -1.68
N HIS A 314 -11.69 -6.53 -0.64
CA HIS A 314 -11.15 -7.69 0.07
C HIS A 314 -10.97 -8.94 -0.82
N ALA A 315 -11.76 -9.16 -1.87
CA ALA A 315 -11.48 -10.26 -2.80
C ALA A 315 -10.28 -9.96 -3.72
N GLY A 316 -9.86 -8.70 -3.83
CA GLY A 316 -8.75 -8.23 -4.64
C GLY A 316 -7.51 -7.77 -3.87
N GLU A 317 -7.54 -7.67 -2.55
CA GLU A 317 -6.37 -7.33 -1.73
C GLU A 317 -5.32 -8.46 -1.71
N PRO A 318 -4.02 -8.14 -1.52
CA PRO A 318 -2.96 -9.13 -1.48
C PRO A 318 -2.92 -9.85 -0.12
N TRP A 319 -3.48 -11.06 -0.05
CA TRP A 319 -3.50 -11.86 1.18
C TRP A 319 -2.28 -12.78 1.29
N ASP A 320 -1.35 -12.49 2.20
CA ASP A 320 -0.18 -13.35 2.44
C ASP A 320 -0.42 -14.40 3.54
N GLY A 321 -1.62 -14.97 3.53
CA GLY A 321 -2.05 -16.05 4.41
C GLY A 321 -3.45 -15.82 5.02
N LEU A 322 -3.62 -14.74 5.77
CA LEU A 322 -4.84 -14.43 6.54
C LEU A 322 -5.85 -13.61 5.73
N ASN A 323 -6.89 -14.26 5.20
CA ASN A 323 -8.01 -13.64 4.48
C ASN A 323 -9.32 -13.62 5.28
N THR A 324 -9.23 -13.68 6.62
CA THR A 324 -10.37 -13.77 7.53
C THR A 324 -11.41 -12.66 7.30
N THR A 325 -10.97 -11.45 6.95
CA THR A 325 -11.85 -10.32 6.61
C THR A 325 -12.72 -10.61 5.38
N LEU A 326 -12.17 -11.28 4.36
CA LEU A 326 -12.95 -11.78 3.21
C LEU A 326 -13.90 -12.92 3.61
N GLN A 327 -13.46 -13.86 4.44
CA GLN A 327 -14.31 -14.97 4.92
C GLN A 327 -15.52 -14.44 5.71
N HIS A 328 -15.29 -13.48 6.60
CA HIS A 328 -16.33 -12.78 7.35
C HIS A 328 -17.31 -12.06 6.43
N ASP A 329 -16.81 -11.36 5.42
CA ASP A 329 -17.69 -10.61 4.53
C ASP A 329 -18.52 -11.55 3.64
N LEU A 330 -17.98 -12.72 3.24
CA LEU A 330 -18.77 -13.78 2.61
C LEU A 330 -19.88 -14.34 3.54
N VAL A 331 -19.61 -14.49 4.84
CA VAL A 331 -20.63 -14.83 5.86
C VAL A 331 -21.70 -13.75 5.95
N GLN A 332 -21.32 -12.47 6.01
CA GLN A 332 -22.29 -11.37 6.02
C GLN A 332 -23.12 -11.30 4.74
N ILE A 333 -22.55 -11.67 3.58
CA ILE A 333 -23.29 -11.79 2.30
C ILE A 333 -24.32 -12.90 2.37
N ALA A 334 -23.95 -14.08 2.86
CA ALA A 334 -24.87 -15.19 3.01
C ALA A 334 -26.05 -14.80 3.93
N ARG A 335 -25.77 -14.13 5.05
CA ARG A 335 -26.78 -13.61 5.99
C ARG A 335 -27.68 -12.53 5.39
N ASN A 336 -27.14 -11.63 4.56
CA ASN A 336 -27.90 -10.52 3.96
C ASN A 336 -28.36 -10.80 2.52
N TRP A 337 -28.27 -12.04 2.04
CA TRP A 337 -28.40 -12.35 0.61
C TRP A 337 -29.73 -11.89 -0.01
N GLU A 338 -30.85 -11.98 0.71
CA GLU A 338 -32.16 -11.50 0.21
C GLU A 338 -32.19 -9.99 -0.13
N LYS A 339 -31.36 -9.18 0.55
CA LYS A 339 -31.19 -7.74 0.29
C LYS A 339 -30.25 -7.45 -0.89
N ILE A 340 -29.52 -8.46 -1.36
CA ILE A 340 -28.37 -8.33 -2.28
C ILE A 340 -28.61 -9.04 -3.60
N ALA A 341 -29.31 -10.17 -3.57
CA ALA A 341 -29.56 -11.01 -4.72
C ALA A 341 -30.41 -10.29 -5.79
N PRO A 342 -30.05 -10.40 -7.09
CA PRO A 342 -30.96 -10.03 -8.15
C PRO A 342 -32.21 -10.93 -8.08
N ARG A 343 -33.39 -10.31 -8.12
CA ARG A 343 -34.67 -11.03 -8.15
C ARG A 343 -34.88 -11.68 -9.50
N ASN A 344 -35.44 -12.89 -9.49
CA ASN A 344 -35.89 -13.60 -10.68
C ASN A 344 -37.18 -12.96 -11.23
N HIS A 345 -37.60 -13.36 -12.43
CA HIS A 345 -38.83 -12.86 -13.09
C HIS A 345 -40.11 -13.07 -12.28
N ASN A 346 -40.11 -13.99 -11.30
CA ASN A 346 -41.19 -14.25 -10.35
C ASN A 346 -41.05 -13.49 -9.02
N GLY A 347 -40.14 -12.53 -8.92
CA GLY A 347 -39.93 -11.68 -7.74
C GLY A 347 -39.11 -12.30 -6.59
N ALA A 348 -38.83 -13.61 -6.65
CA ALA A 348 -38.03 -14.32 -5.65
C ALA A 348 -36.53 -14.03 -5.80
N ALA A 349 -35.80 -13.95 -4.68
CA ALA A 349 -34.35 -13.91 -4.69
C ALA A 349 -33.77 -15.22 -5.28
N ARG A 350 -32.64 -15.14 -5.98
CA ARG A 350 -31.86 -16.34 -6.32
C ARG A 350 -31.28 -16.95 -5.02
N PRO A 351 -31.08 -18.28 -4.94
CA PRO A 351 -30.37 -18.89 -3.81
C PRO A 351 -28.94 -18.33 -3.70
N CYS A 352 -28.39 -18.29 -2.48
CA CYS A 352 -27.01 -17.84 -2.26
C CYS A 352 -26.04 -18.88 -2.86
N PRO A 353 -25.00 -18.47 -3.61
CA PRO A 353 -24.02 -19.39 -4.18
C PRO A 353 -23.08 -19.99 -3.13
N VAL A 354 -23.08 -19.47 -1.91
CA VAL A 354 -22.30 -19.95 -0.77
C VAL A 354 -23.21 -20.18 0.43
N SER A 355 -22.85 -21.15 1.27
CA SER A 355 -23.57 -21.48 2.50
C SER A 355 -22.57 -21.89 3.56
N PHE A 356 -22.79 -21.45 4.80
CA PHE A 356 -21.96 -21.77 5.95
C PHE A 356 -22.81 -22.48 7.00
N THR A 357 -22.25 -23.48 7.68
CA THR A 357 -22.87 -24.01 8.91
C THR A 357 -22.81 -22.97 10.02
N GLN A 358 -23.65 -23.12 11.05
CA GLN A 358 -23.60 -22.24 12.22
C GLN A 358 -22.21 -22.29 12.88
N LYS A 359 -21.59 -23.47 12.97
CA LYS A 359 -20.25 -23.63 13.55
C LYS A 359 -19.17 -22.87 12.77
N GLU A 360 -19.15 -23.00 11.44
CA GLU A 360 -18.20 -22.25 10.59
C GLU A 360 -18.45 -20.74 10.70
N THR A 361 -19.72 -20.34 10.75
CA THR A 361 -20.14 -18.94 10.92
C THR A 361 -19.60 -18.38 12.24
N ASP A 362 -19.85 -19.06 13.36
CA ASP A 362 -19.41 -18.62 14.69
C ASP A 362 -17.88 -18.57 14.78
N GLN A 363 -17.17 -19.52 14.16
CA GLN A 363 -15.71 -19.55 14.08
C GLN A 363 -15.14 -18.41 13.22
N ILE A 364 -15.71 -18.15 12.04
CA ILE A 364 -15.29 -17.06 11.17
C ILE A 364 -15.56 -15.71 11.83
N GLU A 365 -16.69 -15.53 12.50
CA GLU A 365 -17.00 -14.29 13.21
C GLU A 365 -16.11 -14.05 14.43
N ALA A 366 -15.82 -15.11 15.21
CA ALA A 366 -14.85 -15.04 16.30
C ALA A 366 -13.45 -14.66 15.79
N LEU A 367 -12.95 -15.32 14.73
CA LEU A 367 -11.62 -15.02 14.18
C LEU A 367 -11.58 -13.64 13.52
N ALA A 368 -12.61 -13.23 12.78
CA ALA A 368 -12.63 -11.94 12.11
C ALA A 368 -12.78 -10.77 13.08
N LYS A 369 -13.45 -11.00 14.20
CA LYS A 369 -13.37 -10.11 15.36
C LYS A 369 -11.93 -10.09 15.87
N SER A 370 -11.35 -11.25 16.17
CA SER A 370 -9.96 -11.41 16.63
C SER A 370 -8.89 -10.79 15.72
N HIS A 371 -9.16 -10.60 14.42
CA HIS A 371 -8.24 -9.92 13.49
C HIS A 371 -8.43 -8.41 13.44
N ARG A 372 -9.65 -7.89 13.58
CA ARG A 372 -9.87 -6.43 13.72
C ARG A 372 -9.39 -5.95 15.09
N ASP A 373 -9.68 -6.78 16.09
CA ASP A 373 -9.05 -6.85 17.41
C ASP A 373 -7.64 -7.49 17.32
N ALA A 374 -7.01 -7.49 16.13
CA ALA A 374 -5.65 -7.83 15.69
C ALA A 374 -4.86 -6.63 15.08
N ASP A 375 -5.57 -5.57 14.66
CA ASP A 375 -5.02 -4.44 13.88
C ASP A 375 -5.04 -3.10 14.67
N GLY A 376 -6.16 -2.71 15.29
CA GLY A 376 -6.33 -1.45 16.06
C GLY A 376 -5.50 -1.20 17.34
N ASP A 377 -4.94 -2.21 18.01
CA ASP A 377 -3.94 -2.05 19.09
C ASP A 377 -2.51 -2.02 18.52
N VAL A 378 -2.23 -2.62 17.35
CA VAL A 378 -1.01 -2.32 16.59
C VAL A 378 -1.07 -0.86 16.18
N GLU A 379 -2.24 -0.35 15.73
CA GLU A 379 -2.45 1.09 15.54
C GLU A 379 -2.21 1.90 16.82
N GLN A 380 -2.79 1.54 17.98
CA GLN A 380 -2.54 2.25 19.25
C GLN A 380 -1.08 2.19 19.72
N ILE A 381 -0.40 1.05 19.55
CA ILE A 381 1.03 0.89 19.86
C ILE A 381 1.85 1.76 18.90
N ASN A 382 1.54 1.75 17.61
CA ASN A 382 2.19 2.60 16.61
C ASN A 382 2.00 4.08 16.91
N GLU A 383 0.79 4.51 17.30
CA GLU A 383 0.50 5.87 17.77
C GLU A 383 1.31 6.24 19.03
N PHE A 384 1.37 5.35 20.02
CA PHE A 384 2.15 5.57 21.25
C PHE A 384 3.65 5.68 20.97
N LEU A 385 4.20 4.75 20.19
CA LEU A 385 5.59 4.76 19.73
C LEU A 385 5.89 6.01 18.90
N GLY A 386 4.92 6.44 18.09
CA GLY A 386 5.03 7.55 17.13
C GLY A 386 5.48 7.12 15.73
N ILE A 387 5.24 5.85 15.36
CA ILE A 387 5.60 5.25 14.09
C ILE A 387 4.38 5.07 13.16
N ALA A 388 4.65 4.91 11.86
CA ALA A 388 3.68 4.41 10.88
C ALA A 388 3.56 2.88 10.94
N SER A 389 2.61 2.31 10.19
CA SER A 389 2.32 0.87 10.17
C SER A 389 3.49 0.00 9.69
N ASP A 390 4.42 0.54 8.90
CA ASP A 390 5.64 -0.12 8.44
C ASP A 390 6.84 0.06 9.40
N GLY A 391 6.65 0.71 10.55
CA GLY A 391 7.73 1.02 11.50
C GLY A 391 8.43 2.35 11.27
N TRP A 392 8.03 3.14 10.26
CA TRP A 392 8.68 4.42 9.94
C TRP A 392 8.39 5.53 10.95
N THR A 393 9.38 6.36 11.28
CA THR A 393 9.24 7.59 12.07
C THR A 393 10.17 8.71 11.57
N PRO A 394 9.81 10.00 11.73
CA PRO A 394 10.75 11.11 11.57
C PRO A 394 12.01 10.94 12.44
N ASN A 395 13.15 11.45 11.94
CA ASN A 395 14.45 11.34 12.59
C ASN A 395 14.44 11.87 14.03
N GLU A 396 13.75 12.97 14.28
CA GLU A 396 13.68 13.67 15.57
C GLU A 396 12.95 12.86 16.64
N ARG A 397 12.19 11.83 16.22
CA ARG A 397 11.42 10.95 17.10
C ARG A 397 12.01 9.54 17.18
N PHE A 398 12.98 9.20 16.34
CA PHE A 398 13.48 7.82 16.19
C PHE A 398 14.01 7.22 17.51
N GLU A 399 14.92 7.92 18.20
CA GLU A 399 15.47 7.43 19.47
C GLU A 399 14.35 7.25 20.52
N SER A 400 13.42 8.21 20.61
CA SER A 400 12.26 8.09 21.50
C SER A 400 11.33 6.92 21.14
N ALA A 401 11.20 6.57 19.86
CA ALA A 401 10.43 5.40 19.42
C ALA A 401 11.14 4.09 19.77
N LYS A 402 12.48 4.02 19.66
CA LYS A 402 13.28 2.86 20.13
C LYS A 402 13.21 2.72 21.64
N ASP A 403 13.35 3.81 22.41
CA ASP A 403 13.24 3.81 23.87
C ASP A 403 11.87 3.29 24.34
N LYS A 404 10.78 3.81 23.78
CA LYS A 404 9.41 3.35 24.09
C LYS A 404 9.19 1.88 23.69
N SER A 405 9.74 1.43 22.56
CA SER A 405 9.64 0.03 22.13
C SER A 405 10.38 -0.90 23.11
N ALA A 406 11.54 -0.47 23.63
CA ALA A 406 12.26 -1.17 24.67
C ALA A 406 11.51 -1.17 26.03
N GLU A 407 10.85 -0.07 26.40
CA GLU A 407 10.01 0.00 27.60
C GLU A 407 8.82 -0.97 27.52
N ILE A 408 8.09 -0.98 26.39
CA ILE A 408 6.98 -1.93 26.16
C ILE A 408 7.51 -3.38 26.20
N ARG A 409 8.68 -3.65 25.63
CA ARG A 409 9.34 -4.97 25.70
C ARG A 409 9.60 -5.39 27.14
N GLU A 410 10.18 -4.53 27.96
CA GLU A 410 10.45 -4.84 29.37
C GLU A 410 9.15 -5.12 30.14
N GLN A 411 8.12 -4.28 29.97
CA GLN A 411 6.82 -4.46 30.62
C GLN A 411 6.12 -5.75 30.19
N ALA A 412 6.12 -6.07 28.89
CA ALA A 412 5.57 -7.32 28.36
C ALA A 412 6.30 -8.54 28.94
N LEU A 413 7.64 -8.54 28.92
CA LEU A 413 8.45 -9.62 29.49
C LEU A 413 8.26 -9.77 31.01
N ALA A 414 8.09 -8.67 31.74
CA ALA A 414 7.79 -8.71 33.17
C ALA A 414 6.41 -9.31 33.45
N SER A 415 5.41 -9.03 32.60
CA SER A 415 4.08 -9.63 32.72
C SER A 415 4.04 -11.14 32.44
N ALA A 416 5.03 -11.66 31.70
CA ALA A 416 5.21 -13.07 31.38
C ALA A 416 6.09 -13.83 32.41
N ASN A 417 6.51 -13.21 33.52
CA ASN A 417 7.43 -13.84 34.49
C ASN A 417 6.92 -15.16 35.09
N ASP A 418 5.60 -15.35 35.17
CA ASP A 418 4.99 -16.57 35.72
C ASP A 418 5.01 -17.76 34.73
N ASP A 419 5.39 -17.54 33.47
CA ASP A 419 5.64 -18.55 32.45
C ASP A 419 7.04 -18.35 31.84
N PRO A 420 8.07 -19.08 32.34
CA PRO A 420 9.46 -18.92 31.89
C PRO A 420 9.65 -19.13 30.39
N TRP A 421 8.84 -20.01 29.79
CA TRP A 421 8.92 -20.34 28.38
C TRP A 421 8.27 -19.25 27.52
N LEU A 422 7.10 -18.73 27.91
CA LEU A 422 6.50 -17.56 27.26
C LEU A 422 7.44 -16.35 27.35
N ARG A 423 8.08 -16.11 28.51
CA ARG A 423 9.05 -15.03 28.70
C ARG A 423 10.28 -15.18 27.80
N GLU A 424 10.88 -16.38 27.73
CA GLU A 424 12.02 -16.64 26.85
C GLU A 424 11.65 -16.37 25.39
N MET A 425 10.53 -16.92 24.94
CA MET A 425 10.09 -16.81 23.56
C MET A 425 9.74 -15.36 23.17
N SER A 426 9.04 -14.64 24.05
CA SER A 426 8.76 -13.20 23.89
C SER A 426 10.03 -12.36 23.82
N GLY A 427 11.10 -12.82 24.49
CA GLY A 427 12.41 -12.18 24.46
C GLY A 427 13.15 -12.38 23.14
N ARG A 428 12.97 -13.54 22.50
CA ARG A 428 13.60 -13.90 21.21
C ARG A 428 12.85 -13.38 19.98
N HIS A 429 11.54 -13.17 20.08
CA HIS A 429 10.66 -12.91 18.94
C HIS A 429 9.83 -11.62 19.11
N TRP A 430 10.49 -10.54 19.53
CA TRP A 430 9.82 -9.26 19.74
C TRP A 430 9.23 -8.72 18.42
N PRO A 431 8.00 -8.19 18.40
CA PRO A 431 7.37 -7.68 17.17
C PRO A 431 8.16 -6.59 16.45
N PHE A 432 8.94 -5.81 17.21
CA PHE A 432 9.71 -4.66 16.72
C PHE A 432 11.23 -4.92 16.70
N ASP A 433 11.64 -6.19 16.66
CA ASP A 433 13.00 -6.61 16.31
C ASP A 433 13.10 -6.94 14.82
N ASP A 434 14.31 -6.84 14.28
CA ASP A 434 14.64 -7.16 12.88
C ASP A 434 14.40 -8.66 12.57
N TYR A 435 14.04 -8.96 11.33
CA TYR A 435 13.65 -10.30 10.88
C TYR A 435 13.83 -10.49 9.36
N ASP A 436 13.95 -11.74 8.92
CA ASP A 436 13.96 -12.07 7.49
C ASP A 436 12.55 -11.99 6.90
N GLU A 437 12.43 -11.41 5.72
CA GLU A 437 11.17 -11.22 4.98
C GLU A 437 11.04 -12.13 3.76
N ASP A 438 12.13 -12.82 3.36
CA ASP A 438 12.18 -13.67 2.17
C ASP A 438 11.92 -15.17 2.46
N GLU A 439 11.62 -15.55 3.72
CA GLU A 439 11.28 -16.92 4.19
C GLU A 439 9.76 -17.29 4.21
#